data_AF-A0A8S4BDB2-F1
#
_entry.id   AF-A0A8S4BDB2-F1
#
_cell.length_a   1.000
_cell.length_b   1.000
_cell.length_c   1.000
_cell.angle_alpha   90.00
_cell.angle_beta   90.00
_cell.angle_gamma   90.00
#
_symmetry.space_group_name_H-M   'P 1'
#
loop_
_entity.id
_entity.type
_entity.pdbx_description
1 polymer ?
#
loop_
_entity_poly.entity_id
_entity_poly.type
_entity_poly.pdbx_seq_one_letter_code
_entity_poly.pdbx_strand_id
1 'polypeptide(L)' 'EEEMPEVEIDIDDLLEVNSDDERASKLQESLIDCYKPTEDFVRELLGRIRGMRKLSAPTKKGL' A
#
# COMPACT_ATOMS: atom_id res chain seq x y z
N GLU A 1 -21.20 6.14 -15.95
CA GLU A 1 -20.35 5.24 -15.15
C GLU A 1 -19.83 6.06 -13.99
N GLU A 2 -19.91 5.58 -12.75
CA GLU A 2 -19.22 6.24 -11.64
C GLU A 2 -17.73 5.97 -11.82
N GLU A 3 -17.04 6.98 -12.37
CA GLU A 3 -15.61 6.92 -12.64
C GLU A 3 -14.89 6.77 -11.29
N MET A 4 -14.19 5.66 -11.10
CA MET A 4 -13.34 5.48 -9.93
C MET A 4 -12.25 6.56 -9.96
N PRO A 5 -11.99 7.26 -8.85
CA PRO A 5 -10.90 8.23 -8.82
C PRO A 5 -9.57 7.54 -9.10
N GLU A 6 -8.68 8.22 -9.83
CA GLU A 6 -7.29 7.80 -9.99
C GLU A 6 -6.57 7.99 -8.65
N VAL A 7 -6.40 6.90 -7.90
CA VAL A 7 -5.68 6.88 -6.63
C VAL A 7 -4.38 6.10 -6.79
N GLU A 8 -3.26 6.76 -6.51
CA GLU A 8 -1.94 6.13 -6.46
C GLU A 8 -1.59 5.75 -5.02
N ILE A 9 -1.25 4.49 -4.79
CA ILE A 9 -0.83 3.97 -3.49
C ILE A 9 0.66 3.65 -3.55
N ASP A 10 1.47 4.31 -2.71
CA ASP A 10 2.89 4.02 -2.59
C ASP A 10 3.11 2.77 -1.70
N ILE A 11 3.56 1.67 -2.33
CA ILE A 11 3.84 0.41 -1.64
C ILE A 11 5.09 0.53 -0.77
N ASP A 12 6.09 1.29 -1.18
CA ASP A 12 7.32 1.44 -0.41
C ASP A 12 7.05 2.14 0.92
N ASP A 13 6.22 3.18 0.93
CA ASP A 13 5.78 3.89 2.15
C ASP A 13 5.01 2.93 3.08
N LEU A 14 4.10 2.11 2.54
CA LEU A 14 3.40 1.10 3.33
C LEU A 14 4.33 0.03 3.92
N LEU A 15 5.39 -0.34 3.20
CA LEU A 15 6.37 -1.30 3.71
C LEU A 15 7.25 -0.72 4.83
N GLU A 16 7.41 0.61 4.90
CA GLU A 16 8.14 1.30 5.96
C GLU A 16 7.36 1.37 7.28
N VAL A 17 6.04 1.32 7.22
CA VAL A 17 5.16 1.23 8.39
C VAL A 17 5.26 -0.15 9.03
N ASN A 18 5.43 -0.24 10.35
CA ASN A 18 5.64 -1.52 11.06
C ASN A 18 4.35 -2.14 11.61
N SER A 19 3.25 -1.39 11.68
CA SER A 19 1.97 -1.84 12.24
C SER A 19 0.92 -2.01 11.14
N ASP A 20 0.23 -3.15 11.12
CA ASP A 20 -0.88 -3.42 10.20
C ASP A 20 -2.03 -2.41 10.40
N ASP A 21 -2.32 -2.01 11.63
CA ASP A 21 -3.35 -1.01 11.94
C ASP A 21 -3.03 0.37 11.37
N GLU A 22 -1.75 0.75 11.40
CA GLU A 22 -1.27 2.03 10.88
C GLU A 22 -1.24 2.01 9.34
N ARG A 23 -0.83 0.89 8.73
CA ARG A 23 -0.94 0.67 7.27
C ARG A 23 -2.39 0.72 6.80
N ALA A 24 -3.30 0.09 7.55
CA ALA A 24 -4.73 0.10 7.25
C ALA A 24 -5.29 1.52 7.27
N SER A 25 -4.94 2.30 8.29
CA SER A 25 -5.39 3.69 8.43
C SER A 25 -4.91 4.55 7.26
N LYS A 26 -3.63 4.42 6.88
CA LYS A 26 -3.04 5.15 5.76
C LYS A 26 -3.67 4.79 4.42
N LEU A 27 -3.98 3.51 4.20
CA LEU A 27 -4.73 3.05 3.03
C LEU A 27 -6.16 3.59 2.99
N GLN A 28 -6.84 3.63 4.13
CA GLN A 28 -8.20 4.18 4.23
C GLN A 28 -8.21 5.69 3.94
N GLU A 29 -7.20 6.44 4.40
CA GLU A 29 -7.05 7.86 4.08
C GLU A 29 -6.81 8.09 2.58
N SER A 30 -5.97 7.29 1.93
CA SER A 30 -5.75 7.39 0.47
C SER A 30 -6.99 7.05 -0.35
N LEU A 31 -7.92 6.27 0.21
CA LEU A 31 -9.12 5.81 -0.46
C LEU A 31 -10.38 6.60 -0.04
N ILE A 32 -10.23 7.72 0.68
CA ILE A 32 -11.36 8.45 1.25
C ILE A 32 -12.36 8.99 0.21
N ASP A 33 -11.87 9.30 -0.99
CA ASP A 33 -12.68 9.78 -2.11
C ASP A 33 -13.31 8.63 -2.94
N CYS A 34 -13.08 7.37 -2.55
CA CYS A 34 -13.72 6.23 -3.21
C CYS A 34 -15.19 6.13 -2.80
N TYR A 35 -16.08 6.15 -3.79
CA TYR A 35 -17.53 6.00 -3.59
C TYR A 35 -17.99 4.58 -3.24
N LYS A 36 -17.06 3.62 -3.16
CA LYS A 36 -17.33 2.21 -2.84
C LYS A 36 -16.62 1.81 -1.53
N PRO A 37 -17.18 0.84 -0.79
CA PRO A 37 -16.51 0.29 0.38
C PRO A 37 -15.11 -0.24 0.03
N THR A 38 -14.12 0.11 0.83
CA THR A 38 -12.71 -0.24 0.58
C THR A 38 -12.14 -1.21 1.61
N GLU A 39 -12.90 -1.59 2.64
CA GLU A 39 -12.40 -2.49 3.70
C GLU A 39 -11.86 -3.82 3.17
N ASP A 40 -12.55 -4.47 2.23
CA ASP A 40 -12.07 -5.72 1.61
C ASP A 40 -10.79 -5.50 0.81
N PHE A 41 -10.71 -4.40 0.06
CA PHE A 41 -9.50 -4.03 -0.69
C PHE A 41 -8.31 -3.81 0.23
N VAL A 42 -8.51 -3.04 1.31
CA VAL A 42 -7.46 -2.76 2.30
C VAL A 42 -6.99 -4.05 2.95
N ARG A 43 -7.91 -4.91 3.39
CA ARG A 43 -7.58 -6.22 3.96
C ARG A 43 -6.78 -7.10 3.01
N GLU A 44 -7.19 -7.17 1.74
CA GLU A 44 -6.52 -7.98 0.75
C GLU A 44 -5.13 -7.45 0.43
N LEU A 45 -4.98 -6.14 0.28
CA LEU A 45 -3.70 -5.49 0.01
C LEU A 45 -2.72 -5.69 1.17
N LEU A 46 -3.15 -5.47 2.42
CA LEU A 46 -2.36 -5.75 3.62
C LEU A 46 -1.87 -7.20 3.65
N GLY A 47 -2.77 -8.16 3.36
CA GLY A 47 -2.44 -9.57 3.27
C GLY A 47 -1.37 -9.87 2.21
N ARG A 48 -1.44 -9.21 1.05
CA ARG A 48 -0.45 -9.35 -0.03
C ARG A 48 0.91 -8.77 0.35
N ILE A 49 0.96 -7.61 1.02
CA ILE A 49 2.21 -6.91 1.34
C ILE A 49 2.88 -7.39 2.64
N ARG A 50 2.20 -8.17 3.49
CA ARG A 50 2.71 -8.66 4.79
C ARG A 50 4.03 -9.45 4.70
N GLY A 51 4.37 -10.00 3.54
CA GLY A 51 5.64 -10.70 3.30
C GLY A 51 6.60 -9.97 2.35
N MET A 52 6.20 -8.82 1.81
CA MET A 52 7.00 -8.06 0.86
C MET A 52 8.10 -7.30 1.61
N ARG A 53 9.26 -7.18 0.97
CA ARG A 53 10.40 -6.41 1.48
C ARG A 53 10.89 -5.49 0.38
N LYS A 54 11.20 -4.25 0.72
CA LYS A 54 11.80 -3.27 -0.20
C LYS A 54 13.11 -3.83 -0.73
N LEU A 55 13.19 -4.05 -2.04
CA LEU A 55 14.43 -4.48 -2.67
C LEU A 55 15.31 -3.24 -2.85
N SER A 56 16.42 -3.19 -2.13
CA SER A 56 17.46 -2.21 -2.46
C SER A 56 18.15 -2.63 -3.76
N ALA A 57 18.43 -1.66 -4.64
CA ALA A 57 19.19 -1.91 -5.84
C ALA A 57 20.51 -2.65 -5.45
N PRO A 58 20.89 -3.72 -6.16
CA PRO A 58 22.12 -4.43 -5.85
C PRO A 58 23.27 -3.43 -5.97
N THR A 59 23.87 -3.10 -4.81
CA THR A 59 25.10 -2.31 -4.80
C THR A 59 26.15 -3.14 -5.51
N LYS A 60 26.51 -2.74 -6.74
CA LYS A 60 27.71 -3.25 -7.41
C LYS A 60 28.92 -2.84 -6.57
N LYS A 61 29.27 -3.65 -5.57
CA LYS A 61 30.62 -3.68 -5.03
C LYS A 61 31.45 -4.61 -5.92
N GLY A 62 32.30 -4.01 -6.74
CA GLY A 62 33.33 -4.72 -7.50
C GLY A 62 33.43 -4.20 -8.94
N LEU A 63 34.28 -3.22 -9.17
CA LEU A 63 35.69 -3.48 -9.52
C LEU A 63 36.54 -2.26 -9.13
#